data_AF-A0A2K9LNW8-F1
#
_entry.id   AF-A0A2K9LNW8-F1
#
_cell.length_a   1.000
_cell.length_b   1.000
_cell.length_c   1.000
_cell.angle_alpha   90.00
_cell.angle_beta   90.00
_cell.angle_gamma   90.00
#
_symmetry.space_group_name_H-M   'P 1'
#
loop_
_entity.id
_entity.type
_entity.pdbx_description
1 polymer ?
#
loop_
_entity_poly.entity_id
_entity_poly.type
_entity_poly.pdbx_seq_one_letter_code
_entity_poly.pdbx_strand_id
1 'polypeptide(L)'
;MNSVVPAVEDTVTGSYLTFALLDARYALAVRHIRYITSLAAIAPREVPDTEHQNHRVFQFQDAQIPLYPFCDLVGMSSQQEDCQQLIALLAQRRQDHIDWMDALHESICEGVDFTKATDPHKCAFGIWYDHYAPEDDELKKIMMLFDEPHKRIHALAEKLLDVSQRQGQVDVAIRMLEEEKHSTLKQLMNLFEQASERLREMQKPVVVILNTGHRTFAIELDGIDGIIDFEYGHWLADTDVDKRPHCYDGFFQKPGAELFVKLNPFNLLTA
;
A
#
# COMPACT_ATOMS: atom_id res chain seq x y z
N MET A 1 -37.91 -25.66 -34.64
CA MET A 1 -38.28 -24.36 -34.04
C MET A 1 -37.11 -23.96 -33.15
N ASN A 2 -36.23 -23.12 -33.68
CA ASN A 2 -35.12 -22.51 -32.97
C ASN A 2 -35.60 -21.25 -32.24
N SER A 3 -35.22 -21.11 -30.98
CA SER A 3 -35.08 -19.85 -30.22
C SER A 3 -34.50 -20.23 -28.86
N VAL A 4 -33.20 -20.56 -28.80
CA VAL A 4 -32.11 -19.64 -28.44
C VAL A 4 -32.19 -19.29 -26.95
N VAL A 5 -31.60 -20.16 -26.13
CA VAL A 5 -30.93 -19.74 -24.89
C VAL A 5 -29.87 -18.75 -25.34
N PRO A 6 -29.75 -17.52 -24.80
CA PRO A 6 -28.58 -16.71 -25.10
C PRO A 6 -27.37 -17.53 -24.61
N ALA A 7 -26.56 -17.97 -25.56
CA ALA A 7 -25.47 -18.89 -25.29
C ALA A 7 -24.51 -18.19 -24.32
N VAL A 8 -23.97 -18.93 -23.35
CA VAL A 8 -22.97 -18.46 -22.38
C VAL A 8 -21.85 -17.64 -23.06
N GLU A 9 -21.55 -17.92 -24.33
CA GLU A 9 -20.68 -17.14 -25.23
C GLU A 9 -20.91 -15.62 -25.22
N ASP A 10 -22.16 -15.15 -25.30
CA ASP A 10 -22.51 -13.71 -25.34
C ASP A 10 -22.30 -13.02 -23.98
N THR A 11 -22.30 -13.80 -22.89
CA THR A 11 -22.13 -13.26 -21.53
C THR A 11 -20.65 -13.14 -21.12
N VAL A 12 -19.77 -13.85 -21.81
CA VAL A 12 -18.37 -14.08 -21.43
C VAL A 12 -17.40 -13.30 -22.33
N THR A 13 -17.69 -13.19 -23.63
CA THR A 13 -16.85 -12.40 -24.56
C THR A 13 -17.02 -10.89 -24.33
N GLY A 14 -15.92 -10.14 -24.34
CA GLY A 14 -15.94 -8.68 -24.23
C GLY A 14 -14.75 -8.10 -23.45
N SER A 15 -14.84 -6.80 -23.14
CA SER A 15 -13.81 -6.06 -22.40
C SER A 15 -14.04 -6.13 -20.89
N TYR A 16 -12.95 -6.36 -20.15
CA TYR A 16 -12.95 -6.46 -18.69
C TYR A 16 -11.92 -5.52 -18.11
N LEU A 17 -12.31 -4.74 -17.10
CA LEU A 17 -11.38 -4.05 -16.22
C LEU A 17 -10.68 -5.10 -15.36
N THR A 18 -9.36 -5.12 -15.37
CA THR A 18 -8.54 -6.04 -14.58
C THR A 18 -7.82 -5.31 -13.46
N PHE A 19 -7.66 -6.01 -12.35
CA PHE A 19 -6.94 -5.52 -11.18
C PHE A 19 -6.45 -6.71 -10.35
N ALA A 20 -5.46 -6.45 -9.50
CA ALA A 20 -4.93 -7.43 -8.55
C ALA A 20 -5.37 -7.12 -7.12
N LEU A 21 -5.52 -8.16 -6.32
CA LEU A 21 -5.54 -8.09 -4.86
C LEU A 21 -4.68 -9.25 -4.34
N LEU A 22 -3.58 -8.92 -3.66
CA LEU A 22 -2.56 -9.88 -3.26
C LEU A 22 -2.10 -10.73 -4.47
N ASP A 23 -2.11 -12.06 -4.35
CA ASP A 23 -1.65 -12.99 -5.39
C ASP A 23 -2.73 -13.30 -6.45
N ALA A 24 -3.94 -12.74 -6.32
CA ALA A 24 -5.06 -13.03 -7.21
C ALA A 24 -5.36 -11.86 -8.15
N ARG A 25 -5.62 -12.18 -9.43
CA ARG A 25 -6.09 -11.22 -10.41
C ARG A 25 -7.58 -11.39 -10.69
N TYR A 26 -8.27 -10.28 -10.86
CA TYR A 26 -9.71 -10.23 -11.05
C TYR A 26 -10.05 -9.54 -12.37
N ALA A 27 -11.18 -9.92 -12.95
CA ALA A 27 -11.72 -9.36 -14.18
C ALA A 27 -13.18 -8.98 -13.98
N LEU A 28 -13.49 -7.70 -14.21
CA LEU A 28 -14.80 -7.10 -14.02
C LEU A 28 -15.33 -6.56 -15.35
N ALA A 29 -16.47 -7.06 -15.83
CA ALA A 29 -16.95 -6.71 -17.16
C ALA A 29 -17.25 -5.20 -17.27
N VAL A 30 -16.66 -4.53 -18.26
CA VAL A 30 -16.74 -3.07 -18.45
C VAL A 30 -18.19 -2.61 -18.65
N ARG A 31 -19.05 -3.45 -19.24
CA ARG A 31 -20.48 -3.16 -19.44
C ARG A 31 -21.24 -2.81 -18.15
N HIS A 32 -20.75 -3.24 -16.98
CA HIS A 32 -21.36 -2.94 -15.69
C HIS A 32 -20.76 -1.69 -15.02
N ILE A 33 -19.67 -1.14 -15.56
CA ILE A 33 -18.99 0.03 -15.03
C ILE A 33 -19.65 1.29 -15.57
N ARG A 34 -20.09 2.17 -14.67
CA ARG A 34 -20.65 3.48 -15.01
C ARG A 34 -19.60 4.57 -15.00
N TYR A 35 -18.69 4.53 -14.04
CA TYR A 35 -17.69 5.56 -13.85
C TYR A 35 -16.52 5.01 -13.03
N ILE A 36 -15.32 5.53 -13.30
CA ILE A 36 -14.10 5.22 -12.56
C ILE A 36 -13.54 6.56 -12.07
N THR A 37 -13.19 6.64 -10.80
CA THR A 37 -12.64 7.85 -10.17
C THR A 37 -11.62 7.46 -9.10
N SER A 38 -10.90 8.42 -8.54
CA SER A 38 -10.08 8.18 -7.35
C SER A 38 -10.88 8.38 -6.07
N LEU A 39 -10.45 7.71 -5.01
CA LEU A 39 -11.04 7.95 -3.69
C LEU A 39 -10.93 9.41 -3.25
N ALA A 40 -9.82 10.08 -3.55
CA ALA A 40 -9.62 11.49 -3.19
C ALA A 40 -10.56 12.46 -3.93
N ALA A 41 -11.10 12.06 -5.08
CA ALA A 41 -12.05 12.87 -5.85
C ALA A 41 -13.49 12.75 -5.36
N ILE A 42 -13.78 11.72 -4.55
CA ILE A 42 -15.08 11.55 -3.91
C ILE A 42 -14.91 11.84 -2.42
N ALA A 43 -15.87 12.54 -1.80
CA ALA A 43 -15.80 12.87 -0.37
C ALA A 43 -16.73 11.92 0.41
N PRO A 44 -16.36 10.64 0.61
CA PRO A 44 -17.23 9.68 1.27
C PRO A 44 -17.41 10.04 2.73
N ARG A 45 -18.62 9.76 3.23
CA ARG A 45 -19.00 9.93 4.63
C ARG A 45 -19.27 8.57 5.23
N GLU A 46 -18.81 8.37 6.46
CA GLU A 46 -19.16 7.20 7.25
C GLU A 46 -20.61 7.31 7.69
N VAL A 47 -21.35 6.21 7.54
CA VAL A 47 -22.71 6.06 8.04
C VAL A 47 -22.62 5.11 9.24
N PRO A 48 -22.90 5.58 10.46
CA PRO A 48 -22.95 4.71 11.62
C PRO A 48 -24.15 3.77 11.47
N ASP A 49 -23.88 2.47 11.31
CA ASP A 49 -24.91 1.43 11.33
C ASP A 49 -24.91 0.74 12.70
N THR A 50 -26.10 0.47 13.23
CA THR A 50 -26.30 -0.07 14.59
C THR A 50 -26.16 -1.58 14.68
N GLU A 51 -26.10 -2.30 13.56
CA GLU A 51 -26.05 -3.77 13.58
C GLU A 51 -24.77 -4.38 12.98
N HIS A 52 -24.30 -4.05 11.78
CA HIS A 52 -23.06 -4.64 11.24
C HIS A 52 -22.37 -3.72 10.21
N GLN A 53 -21.06 -3.52 10.38
CA GLN A 53 -20.09 -2.84 9.50
C GLN A 53 -20.37 -1.36 9.16
N ASN A 54 -19.40 -0.48 9.47
CA ASN A 54 -19.41 0.91 9.04
C ASN A 54 -19.41 0.97 7.50
N HIS A 55 -20.51 1.41 6.90
CA HIS A 55 -20.59 1.62 5.46
C HIS A 55 -20.25 3.07 5.11
N ARG A 56 -19.54 3.26 3.99
CA ARG A 56 -19.23 4.58 3.44
C ARG A 56 -20.21 4.90 2.33
N VAL A 57 -20.69 6.13 2.28
CA VAL A 57 -21.55 6.62 1.19
C VAL A 57 -21.00 7.93 0.63
N PHE A 58 -21.19 8.16 -0.67
CA PHE A 58 -20.84 9.43 -1.29
C PHE A 58 -21.92 9.87 -2.27
N GLN A 59 -21.97 11.18 -2.54
CA GLN A 59 -22.87 11.73 -3.55
C GLN A 59 -22.25 11.54 -4.93
N PHE A 60 -22.98 10.91 -5.84
CA PHE A 60 -22.62 10.85 -7.26
C PHE A 60 -23.85 11.19 -8.09
N GLN A 61 -23.74 12.27 -8.86
CA GLN A 61 -24.90 12.88 -9.52
C GLN A 61 -26.01 13.17 -8.48
N ASP A 62 -27.25 12.79 -8.77
CA ASP A 62 -28.40 13.03 -7.91
C ASP A 62 -28.69 11.88 -6.93
N ALA A 63 -27.75 10.93 -6.75
CA ALA A 63 -27.93 9.76 -5.89
C ALA A 63 -26.81 9.62 -4.84
N GLN A 64 -27.18 9.06 -3.68
CA GLN A 64 -26.22 8.54 -2.71
C GLN A 64 -25.82 7.13 -3.09
N ILE A 65 -24.52 6.90 -3.26
CA ILE A 65 -23.96 5.62 -3.67
C ILE A 65 -23.21 5.02 -2.49
N PRO A 66 -23.53 3.77 -2.08
CA PRO A 66 -22.73 3.06 -1.09
C PRO A 66 -21.40 2.61 -1.69
N LEU A 67 -20.34 2.70 -0.89
CA LEU A 67 -18.97 2.37 -1.23
C LEU A 67 -18.47 1.24 -0.33
N TYR A 68 -17.97 0.19 -0.95
CA TYR A 68 -17.46 -1.01 -0.27
C TYR A 68 -15.99 -1.25 -0.64
N PRO A 69 -15.09 -1.43 0.32
CA PRO A 69 -13.75 -1.95 0.04
C PRO A 69 -13.86 -3.33 -0.59
N PHE A 70 -13.20 -3.55 -1.73
CA PHE A 70 -13.30 -4.85 -2.41
C PHE A 70 -12.69 -5.99 -1.59
N CYS A 71 -11.62 -5.71 -0.85
CA CYS A 71 -10.99 -6.66 0.08
C CYS A 71 -12.01 -7.24 1.08
N ASP A 72 -12.88 -6.41 1.63
CA ASP A 72 -13.93 -6.82 2.58
C ASP A 72 -14.96 -7.73 1.91
N LEU A 73 -15.32 -7.44 0.66
CA LEU A 73 -16.28 -8.24 -0.12
C LEU A 73 -15.75 -9.65 -0.44
N VAL A 74 -14.43 -9.82 -0.51
CA VAL A 74 -13.79 -11.13 -0.75
C VAL A 74 -13.19 -11.76 0.51
N GLY A 75 -13.30 -11.10 1.67
CA GLY A 75 -12.77 -11.58 2.94
C GLY A 75 -11.23 -11.63 3.02
N MET A 76 -10.55 -10.74 2.30
CA MET A 76 -9.08 -10.64 2.28
C MET A 76 -8.63 -9.30 2.91
N SER A 77 -7.35 -9.21 3.32
CA SER A 77 -6.75 -7.95 3.76
C SER A 77 -6.32 -7.09 2.56
N SER A 78 -6.35 -5.76 2.71
CA SER A 78 -5.91 -4.83 1.66
C SER A 78 -4.39 -4.62 1.70
N GLN A 79 -3.80 -4.32 0.54
CA GLN A 79 -2.40 -3.90 0.48
C GLN A 79 -2.17 -2.52 1.12
N GLN A 80 -3.25 -1.74 1.30
CA GLN A 80 -3.21 -0.46 1.99
C GLN A 80 -2.81 -0.59 3.45
N GLU A 81 -3.33 -1.60 4.18
CA GLU A 81 -3.00 -1.77 5.60
C GLU A 81 -1.50 -2.01 5.80
N ASP A 82 -0.91 -2.87 4.98
CA ASP A 82 0.54 -3.16 5.02
C ASP A 82 1.36 -1.90 4.72
N CYS A 83 0.96 -1.14 3.70
CA CYS A 83 1.67 0.09 3.35
C CYS A 83 1.52 1.17 4.43
N GLN A 84 0.35 1.27 5.10
CA GLN A 84 0.14 2.18 6.22
C GLN A 84 1.01 1.81 7.43
N GLN A 85 1.07 0.52 7.77
CA GLN A 85 1.94 0.03 8.84
C GLN A 85 3.41 0.33 8.54
N LEU A 86 3.83 0.16 7.28
CA LEU A 86 5.19 0.49 6.86
C LEU A 86 5.48 1.99 6.91
N ILE A 87 4.55 2.85 6.49
CA ILE A 87 4.70 4.31 6.63
C ILE A 87 4.84 4.71 8.10
N ALA A 88 4.01 4.13 8.98
CA ALA A 88 4.07 4.39 10.42
C ALA A 88 5.42 3.93 11.01
N LEU A 89 5.91 2.75 10.59
CA LEU A 89 7.23 2.25 10.93
C LEU A 89 8.33 3.24 10.53
N LEU A 90 8.35 3.67 9.27
CA LEU A 90 9.34 4.63 8.76
C LEU A 90 9.29 5.96 9.52
N ALA A 91 8.10 6.47 9.83
CA ALA A 91 7.94 7.68 10.62
C ALA A 91 8.50 7.53 12.04
N GLN A 92 8.27 6.38 12.69
CA GLN A 92 8.83 6.09 14.01
C GLN A 92 10.37 5.97 13.95
N ARG A 93 10.90 5.23 12.97
CA ARG A 93 12.34 5.09 12.77
C ARG A 93 13.02 6.42 12.46
N ARG A 94 12.35 7.30 11.70
CA ARG A 94 12.80 8.69 11.47
C ARG A 94 12.96 9.43 12.79
N GLN A 95 11.97 9.36 13.67
CA GLN A 95 12.02 9.99 14.99
C GLN A 95 13.12 9.39 15.87
N ASP A 96 13.29 8.06 15.87
CA ASP A 96 14.33 7.39 16.64
C ASP A 96 15.74 7.93 16.33
N HIS A 97 16.02 8.31 15.09
CA HIS A 97 17.31 8.89 14.69
C HIS A 97 17.47 10.37 15.11
N ILE A 98 16.37 11.12 15.17
CA ILE A 98 16.39 12.48 15.74
C ILE A 98 16.72 12.39 17.23
N ASP A 99 16.00 11.53 17.95
CA ASP A 99 16.21 11.30 19.38
C ASP A 99 17.62 10.76 19.68
N TRP A 100 18.18 9.95 18.77
CA TRP A 100 19.55 9.45 18.85
C TRP A 100 20.57 10.60 18.76
N MET A 101 20.38 11.53 17.83
CA MET A 101 21.27 12.69 17.65
C MET A 101 21.19 13.68 18.81
N ASP A 102 20.00 13.83 19.40
CA ASP A 102 19.81 14.67 20.58
C ASP A 102 20.42 14.04 21.83
N ALA A 103 20.29 12.72 22.01
CA ALA A 103 20.98 12.01 23.09
C ALA A 103 22.51 12.08 22.96
N LEU A 104 23.05 12.06 21.73
CA LEU A 104 24.48 12.23 21.51
C LEU A 104 24.94 13.65 21.86
N HIS A 105 24.14 14.66 21.49
CA HIS A 105 24.38 16.04 21.87
C HIS A 105 24.38 16.23 23.39
N GLU A 106 23.40 15.66 24.09
CA GLU A 106 23.30 15.69 25.56
C GLU A 106 24.51 15.02 26.22
N SER A 107 24.92 13.84 25.73
CA SER A 107 26.11 13.14 26.22
C SER A 107 27.39 13.97 26.07
N ILE A 108 27.54 14.69 24.95
CA ILE A 108 28.69 15.58 24.71
C ILE A 108 28.67 16.81 25.61
N CYS A 109 27.49 17.43 25.79
CA CYS A 109 27.36 18.70 26.53
C CYS A 109 27.40 18.49 28.04
N GLU A 110 26.67 17.49 28.53
CA GLU A 110 26.41 17.27 29.95
C GLU A 110 27.31 16.17 30.53
N GLY A 111 28.01 15.41 29.69
CA GLY A 111 28.88 14.32 30.11
C GLY A 111 28.11 13.09 30.61
N VAL A 112 26.80 13.01 30.32
CA VAL A 112 25.99 11.82 30.63
C VAL A 112 26.37 10.64 29.72
N ASP A 113 26.22 9.41 30.21
CA ASP A 113 26.57 8.21 29.44
C ASP A 113 25.67 8.07 28.20
N PHE A 114 26.28 7.87 27.03
CA PHE A 114 25.55 7.57 25.82
C PHE A 114 25.11 6.09 25.79
N THR A 115 23.80 5.86 25.88
CA THR A 115 23.23 4.50 26.04
C THR A 115 22.57 3.94 24.78
N LYS A 116 22.48 4.73 23.71
CA LYS A 116 21.85 4.30 22.45
C LYS A 116 22.82 3.42 21.62
N ALA A 117 22.27 2.58 20.75
CA ALA A 117 23.07 1.69 19.91
C ALA A 117 23.95 2.50 18.93
N THR A 118 25.24 2.18 18.89
CA THR A 118 26.22 2.77 17.94
C THR A 118 26.48 1.88 16.73
N ASP A 119 26.06 0.61 16.78
CA ASP A 119 26.11 -0.30 15.65
C ASP A 119 24.84 -0.08 14.80
N PRO A 120 24.96 0.32 13.51
CA PRO A 120 23.82 0.61 12.67
C PRO A 120 22.91 -0.60 12.49
N HIS A 121 23.41 -1.84 12.56
CA HIS A 121 22.60 -3.06 12.41
C HIS A 121 21.85 -3.45 13.70
N LYS A 122 22.10 -2.76 14.82
CA LYS A 122 21.45 -3.04 16.11
C LYS A 122 20.41 -2.02 16.51
N CYS A 123 20.28 -0.91 15.78
CA CYS A 123 19.17 0.00 16.00
C CYS A 123 17.87 -0.64 15.44
N ALA A 124 16.71 -0.21 15.94
CA ALA A 124 15.43 -0.76 15.51
C ALA A 124 15.20 -0.63 13.99
N PHE A 125 15.75 0.41 13.37
CA PHE A 125 15.73 0.57 11.91
C PHE A 125 16.64 -0.43 11.23
N GLY A 126 17.90 -0.57 11.64
CA GLY A 126 18.86 -1.49 11.03
C GLY A 126 18.41 -2.95 11.07
N ILE A 127 17.91 -3.41 12.23
CA ILE A 127 17.40 -4.78 12.37
C ILE A 127 16.29 -5.06 11.35
N TRP A 128 15.39 -4.10 11.15
CA TRP A 128 14.32 -4.21 10.16
C TRP A 128 14.85 -4.07 8.72
N TYR A 129 15.70 -3.08 8.47
CA TYR A 129 16.25 -2.73 7.17
C TYR A 129 17.04 -3.88 6.55
N ASP A 130 17.81 -4.61 7.36
CA ASP A 130 18.61 -5.77 6.91
C ASP A 130 17.76 -6.91 6.34
N HIS A 131 16.48 -6.98 6.69
CA HIS A 131 15.56 -8.04 6.26
C HIS A 131 14.47 -7.54 5.30
N TYR A 132 14.39 -6.23 5.06
CA TYR A 132 13.34 -5.65 4.23
C TYR A 132 13.71 -5.70 2.74
N ALA A 133 12.85 -6.33 1.94
CA ALA A 133 13.02 -6.43 0.49
C ALA A 133 11.81 -5.80 -0.21
N PRO A 134 11.90 -4.55 -0.67
CA PRO A 134 10.81 -3.92 -1.41
C PRO A 134 10.65 -4.53 -2.80
N GLU A 135 9.40 -4.75 -3.20
CA GLU A 135 9.04 -5.21 -4.55
C GLU A 135 9.05 -4.06 -5.58
N ASP A 136 8.70 -2.86 -5.15
CA ASP A 136 8.70 -1.67 -6.00
C ASP A 136 10.13 -1.21 -6.33
N ASP A 137 10.46 -1.12 -7.62
CA ASP A 137 11.80 -0.78 -8.11
C ASP A 137 12.27 0.60 -7.64
N GLU A 138 11.38 1.58 -7.53
CA GLU A 138 11.75 2.92 -7.11
C GLU A 138 11.96 2.99 -5.59
N LEU A 139 11.09 2.35 -4.81
CA LEU A 139 11.27 2.18 -3.37
C LEU A 139 12.58 1.44 -3.06
N LYS A 140 12.94 0.44 -3.86
CA LYS A 140 14.21 -0.28 -3.75
C LYS A 140 15.41 0.63 -3.92
N LYS A 141 15.41 1.51 -4.92
CA LYS A 141 16.48 2.51 -5.10
C LYS A 141 16.56 3.46 -3.91
N ILE A 142 15.42 3.95 -3.42
CA ILE A 142 15.38 4.82 -2.24
C ILE A 142 15.96 4.10 -1.02
N MET A 143 15.55 2.84 -0.76
CA MET A 143 16.06 2.04 0.36
C MET A 143 17.57 1.86 0.29
N MET A 144 18.14 1.57 -0.88
CA MET A 144 19.60 1.43 -1.04
C MET A 144 20.39 2.69 -0.66
N LEU A 145 19.78 3.88 -0.79
CA LEU A 145 20.43 5.15 -0.44
C LEU A 145 20.51 5.40 1.07
N PHE A 146 19.80 4.62 1.90
CA PHE A 146 19.87 4.75 3.36
C PHE A 146 21.20 4.26 3.93
N ASP A 147 21.81 3.24 3.32
CA ASP A 147 22.93 2.49 3.90
C ASP A 147 24.10 3.41 4.32
N GLU A 148 24.54 4.26 3.40
CA GLU A 148 25.67 5.16 3.63
C GLU A 148 25.40 6.23 4.71
N PRO A 149 24.35 7.06 4.63
CA PRO A 149 24.07 8.05 5.67
C PRO A 149 23.72 7.39 7.02
N HIS A 150 23.08 6.23 7.05
CA HIS A 150 22.78 5.50 8.28
C HIS A 150 24.06 5.04 9.00
N LYS A 151 24.97 4.38 8.28
CA LYS A 151 26.29 3.99 8.81
C LYS A 151 27.09 5.19 9.31
N ARG A 152 27.06 6.29 8.55
CA ARG A 152 27.77 7.52 8.92
C ARG A 152 27.24 8.12 10.23
N ILE A 153 25.92 8.24 10.42
CA ILE A 153 25.32 8.73 11.68
C ILE A 153 25.78 7.89 12.86
N HIS A 154 25.67 6.57 12.75
CA HIS A 154 26.04 5.67 13.84
C HIS A 154 27.53 5.70 14.18
N ALA A 155 28.41 5.91 13.20
CA ALA A 155 29.84 6.11 13.41
C ALA A 155 30.18 7.43 14.13
N LEU A 156 29.27 8.41 14.20
CA LEU A 156 29.52 9.67 14.89
C LEU A 156 29.69 9.49 16.39
N ALA A 157 28.99 8.55 17.01
CA ALA A 157 29.05 8.38 18.45
C ALA A 157 30.48 8.05 18.91
N GLU A 158 31.13 7.07 18.29
CA GLU A 158 32.52 6.71 18.61
C GLU A 158 33.47 7.90 18.42
N LYS A 159 33.34 8.59 17.28
CA LYS A 159 34.22 9.71 16.92
C LYS A 159 34.05 10.92 17.84
N LEU A 160 32.81 11.33 18.10
CA LEU A 160 32.53 12.56 18.82
C LEU A 160 32.67 12.39 20.33
N LEU A 161 32.38 11.21 20.87
CA LEU A 161 32.64 10.91 22.28
C LEU A 161 34.15 10.81 22.56
N ASP A 162 34.96 10.30 21.62
CA ASP A 162 36.42 10.34 21.74
C ASP A 162 36.94 11.79 21.82
N VAL A 163 36.48 12.65 20.91
CA VAL A 163 36.87 14.07 20.86
C VAL A 163 36.42 14.83 22.11
N SER A 164 35.19 14.63 22.58
CA SER A 164 34.67 15.34 23.74
C SER A 164 35.25 14.82 25.06
N GLN A 165 35.22 13.50 25.28
CA GLN A 165 35.54 12.90 26.58
C GLN A 165 37.03 12.59 26.75
N ARG A 166 37.72 12.09 25.71
CA ARG A 166 39.14 11.74 25.82
C ARG A 166 40.06 12.93 25.53
N GLN A 167 39.70 13.76 24.56
CA GLN A 167 40.51 14.91 24.16
C GLN A 167 40.08 16.22 24.84
N GLY A 168 38.92 16.23 25.51
CA GLY A 168 38.39 17.40 26.22
C GLY A 168 37.89 18.52 25.30
N GLN A 169 37.70 18.24 24.01
CA GLN A 169 37.39 19.25 22.99
C GLN A 169 35.88 19.31 22.70
N VAL A 170 35.10 19.64 23.72
CA VAL A 170 33.62 19.68 23.66
C VAL A 170 33.12 20.61 22.55
N ASP A 171 33.66 21.83 22.44
CA ASP A 171 33.25 22.81 21.41
C ASP A 171 33.48 22.30 19.98
N VAL A 172 34.54 21.53 19.77
CA VAL A 172 34.85 20.93 18.46
C VAL A 172 33.86 19.81 18.16
N ALA A 173 33.59 18.93 19.13
CA ALA A 173 32.61 17.85 18.98
C ALA A 173 31.20 18.39 18.68
N ILE A 174 30.77 19.46 19.36
CA ILE A 174 29.47 20.11 19.12
C ILE A 174 29.39 20.68 17.70
N ARG A 175 30.43 21.38 17.22
CA ARG A 175 30.44 21.91 15.85
C ARG A 175 30.34 20.80 14.80
N MET A 176 31.09 19.72 14.99
CA MET A 176 31.04 18.55 14.09
C MET A 176 29.67 17.88 14.13
N LEU A 177 29.04 17.75 15.31
CA LEU A 177 27.70 17.21 15.42
C LEU A 177 26.68 18.07 14.67
N GLU A 178 26.78 19.40 14.79
CA GLU A 178 25.87 20.34 14.15
C GLU A 178 26.00 20.33 12.62
N GLU A 179 27.22 20.18 12.10
CA GLU A 179 27.47 19.97 10.68
C GLU A 179 26.79 18.68 10.17
N GLU A 180 26.87 17.59 10.92
CA GLU A 180 26.25 16.31 10.57
C GLU A 180 24.72 16.35 10.71
N LYS A 181 24.16 17.10 11.68
CA LYS A 181 22.72 17.37 11.76
C LYS A 181 22.20 18.04 10.47
N HIS A 182 22.94 19.01 9.94
CA HIS A 182 22.54 19.77 8.76
C HIS A 182 22.87 19.08 7.41
N SER A 183 23.71 18.05 7.42
CA SER A 183 24.11 17.29 6.24
C SER A 183 23.55 15.87 6.27
N THR A 184 24.24 14.94 6.92
CA THR A 184 23.93 13.50 6.91
C THR A 184 22.57 13.18 7.53
N LEU A 185 22.23 13.78 8.68
CA LEU A 185 20.92 13.54 9.30
C LEU A 185 19.82 14.08 8.40
N LYS A 186 19.96 15.31 7.89
CA LYS A 186 19.01 15.90 6.94
C LYS A 186 18.82 15.02 5.70
N GLN A 187 19.91 14.47 5.14
CA GLN A 187 19.84 13.52 4.04
C GLN A 187 19.02 12.27 4.42
N LEU A 188 19.30 11.68 5.58
CA LEU A 188 18.56 10.52 6.09
C LEU A 188 17.07 10.83 6.29
N MET A 189 16.73 12.01 6.83
CA MET A 189 15.35 12.45 7.00
C MET A 189 14.62 12.62 5.66
N ASN A 190 15.31 13.14 4.64
CA ASN A 190 14.76 13.25 3.29
C ASN A 190 14.52 11.88 2.65
N LEU A 191 15.36 10.89 2.94
CA LEU A 191 15.16 9.51 2.45
C LEU A 191 13.94 8.86 3.11
N PHE A 192 13.74 9.07 4.42
CA PHE A 192 12.52 8.64 5.12
C PHE A 192 11.25 9.23 4.51
N GLU A 193 11.27 10.53 4.17
CA GLU A 193 10.11 11.16 3.54
C GLU A 193 9.89 10.62 2.11
N GLN A 194 10.93 10.54 1.28
CA GLN A 194 10.82 9.99 -0.08
C GLN A 194 10.26 8.56 -0.08
N ALA A 195 10.71 7.71 0.84
CA ALA A 195 10.19 6.36 0.98
C ALA A 195 8.71 6.36 1.38
N SER A 196 8.33 7.22 2.34
CA SER A 196 6.95 7.36 2.79
C SER A 196 6.03 7.90 1.70
N GLU A 197 6.48 8.90 0.94
CA GLU A 197 5.79 9.45 -0.22
C GLU A 197 5.60 8.38 -1.29
N ARG A 198 6.64 7.61 -1.61
CA ARG A 198 6.53 6.51 -2.59
C ARG A 198 5.47 5.50 -2.18
N LEU A 199 5.43 5.10 -0.92
CA LEU A 199 4.41 4.20 -0.38
C LEU A 199 2.99 4.80 -0.41
N ARG A 200 2.85 6.12 -0.19
CA ARG A 200 1.55 6.81 -0.34
C ARG A 200 1.13 6.89 -1.80
N GLU A 201 2.06 7.08 -2.72
CA GLU A 201 1.77 7.12 -4.16
C GLU A 201 1.30 5.78 -4.72
N MET A 202 1.85 4.69 -4.18
CA MET A 202 1.38 3.33 -4.48
C MET A 202 -0.04 3.09 -3.96
N GLN A 203 -0.45 3.77 -2.88
CA GLN A 203 -1.80 3.73 -2.33
C GLN A 203 -2.70 4.82 -2.92
N LYS A 204 -3.03 4.73 -4.21
CA LYS A 204 -4.06 5.59 -4.83
C LYS A 204 -5.29 4.75 -5.19
N PRO A 205 -6.21 4.54 -4.23
CA PRO A 205 -7.36 3.69 -4.47
C PRO A 205 -8.23 4.20 -5.60
N VAL A 206 -8.68 3.27 -6.41
CA VAL A 206 -9.57 3.48 -7.53
C VAL A 206 -10.96 3.09 -7.10
N VAL A 207 -11.91 3.98 -7.31
CA VAL A 207 -13.32 3.73 -7.03
C VAL A 207 -14.03 3.47 -8.35
N VAL A 208 -14.64 2.29 -8.43
CA VAL A 208 -15.38 1.84 -9.61
C VAL A 208 -16.87 1.82 -9.27
N ILE A 209 -17.64 2.67 -9.94
CA ILE A 209 -19.10 2.75 -9.77
C ILE A 209 -19.74 1.73 -10.72
N LEU A 210 -20.48 0.79 -10.14
CA LEU A 210 -21.13 -0.32 -10.84
C LEU A 210 -22.64 -0.15 -10.88
N ASN A 211 -23.24 -0.62 -11.98
CA ASN A 211 -24.68 -0.69 -12.12
C ASN A 211 -25.09 -2.05 -12.70
N THR A 212 -25.89 -2.76 -11.91
CA THR A 212 -26.40 -4.10 -12.24
C THR A 212 -27.84 -4.08 -12.78
N GLY A 213 -28.36 -2.91 -13.13
CA GLY A 213 -29.76 -2.68 -13.48
C GLY A 213 -30.67 -2.52 -12.26
N HIS A 214 -30.51 -3.38 -11.24
CA HIS A 214 -31.32 -3.33 -10.02
C HIS A 214 -30.75 -2.43 -8.92
N ARG A 215 -29.42 -2.30 -8.86
CA ARG A 215 -28.71 -1.48 -7.88
C ARG A 215 -27.48 -0.81 -8.48
N THR A 216 -27.18 0.38 -7.95
CA THR A 216 -25.93 1.10 -8.19
C THR A 216 -25.14 1.15 -6.89
N PHE A 217 -23.88 0.74 -6.93
CA PHE A 217 -22.96 0.73 -5.79
C PHE A 217 -21.55 0.96 -6.31
N ALA A 218 -20.62 1.30 -5.42
CA ALA A 218 -19.23 1.46 -5.78
C ALA A 218 -18.35 0.48 -5.00
N ILE A 219 -17.27 0.05 -5.66
CA ILE A 219 -16.20 -0.71 -5.01
C ILE A 219 -14.93 0.13 -4.99
N GLU A 220 -14.20 0.07 -3.88
CA GLU A 220 -12.86 0.63 -3.73
C GLU A 220 -11.82 -0.47 -3.98
N LEU A 221 -10.91 -0.22 -4.90
CA LEU A 221 -9.82 -1.11 -5.32
C LEU A 221 -8.48 -0.44 -4.99
N ASP A 222 -7.48 -1.24 -4.61
CA ASP A 222 -6.12 -0.75 -4.34
C ASP A 222 -5.49 -0.12 -5.61
N GLY A 223 -5.79 -0.69 -6.77
CA GLY A 223 -5.38 -0.21 -8.08
C GLY A 223 -6.11 -0.91 -9.22
N ILE A 224 -5.82 -0.51 -10.47
CA ILE A 224 -6.29 -1.19 -11.68
C ILE A 224 -5.11 -1.44 -12.60
N ASP A 225 -5.10 -2.60 -13.28
CA ASP A 225 -4.05 -2.95 -14.24
C ASP A 225 -4.37 -2.36 -15.62
N GLY A 226 -5.66 -2.38 -16.00
CA GLY A 226 -6.11 -1.90 -17.29
C GLY A 226 -7.38 -2.58 -17.77
N ILE A 227 -7.62 -2.52 -19.08
CA ILE A 227 -8.73 -3.20 -19.73
C ILE A 227 -8.17 -4.28 -20.65
N ILE A 228 -8.68 -5.50 -20.50
CA ILE A 228 -8.31 -6.66 -21.32
C ILE A 228 -9.56 -7.19 -22.00
N ASP A 229 -9.44 -7.45 -23.31
CA ASP A 229 -10.47 -8.17 -24.06
C ASP A 229 -10.29 -9.67 -23.90
N PHE A 230 -11.38 -10.35 -23.53
CA PHE A 230 -11.48 -11.80 -23.46
C PHE A 230 -12.49 -12.32 -24.48
N GLU A 231 -12.23 -13.54 -24.93
CA GLU A 231 -13.06 -14.27 -25.90
C GLU A 231 -13.49 -15.57 -25.24
N TYR A 232 -14.55 -16.20 -25.74
CA TYR A 232 -15.05 -17.45 -25.18
C TYR A 232 -13.97 -18.54 -25.04
N GLY A 233 -13.02 -18.63 -25.98
CA GLY A 233 -11.91 -19.59 -25.90
C GLY A 233 -10.97 -19.39 -24.70
N HIS A 234 -11.01 -18.22 -24.06
CA HIS A 234 -10.24 -17.92 -22.84
C HIS A 234 -10.99 -18.29 -21.55
N TRP A 235 -12.25 -18.70 -21.65
CA TRP A 235 -13.11 -18.97 -20.50
C TRP A 235 -12.92 -20.37 -19.95
N LEU A 236 -12.74 -20.43 -18.64
CA LEU A 236 -12.70 -21.66 -17.87
C LEU A 236 -13.85 -21.61 -16.87
N ALA A 237 -14.87 -22.44 -17.09
CA ALA A 237 -15.96 -22.59 -16.13
C ALA A 237 -15.41 -23.17 -14.82
N ASP A 238 -15.87 -22.66 -13.69
CA ASP A 238 -15.60 -23.31 -12.42
C ASP A 238 -16.36 -24.64 -12.37
N THR A 239 -15.66 -25.72 -12.03
CA THR A 239 -16.23 -27.07 -11.96
C THR A 239 -16.71 -27.43 -10.56
N ASP A 240 -16.43 -26.60 -9.55
CA ASP A 240 -16.75 -26.87 -8.14
C ASP A 240 -17.92 -25.99 -7.65
N VAL A 241 -19.07 -26.06 -8.36
CA VAL A 241 -20.28 -25.24 -8.13
C VAL A 241 -21.02 -25.58 -6.82
N ASP A 242 -20.49 -26.52 -6.02
CA ASP A 242 -21.07 -26.94 -4.75
C ASP A 242 -20.43 -26.19 -3.55
N LYS A 243 -20.83 -24.93 -3.33
CA LYS A 243 -21.22 -24.31 -2.02
C LYS A 243 -21.07 -22.77 -2.00
N ARG A 244 -22.23 -22.07 -2.00
CA ARG A 244 -22.50 -20.62 -1.74
C ARG A 244 -22.49 -19.71 -2.99
N PRO A 245 -23.26 -18.60 -2.99
CA PRO A 245 -23.16 -17.59 -4.04
C PRO A 245 -21.76 -16.99 -4.02
N HIS A 246 -20.90 -17.45 -4.93
CA HIS A 246 -19.58 -16.88 -5.09
C HIS A 246 -19.69 -15.51 -5.78
N CYS A 247 -18.83 -14.58 -5.37
CA CYS A 247 -18.66 -13.28 -6.00
C CYS A 247 -18.08 -13.36 -7.44
N TYR A 248 -17.84 -14.57 -7.95
CA TYR A 248 -17.29 -14.91 -9.26
C TYR A 248 -18.02 -16.11 -9.88
N ASP A 249 -17.95 -16.27 -11.21
CA ASP A 249 -18.62 -17.37 -11.94
C ASP A 249 -17.64 -18.32 -12.67
N GLY A 250 -16.34 -18.09 -12.54
CA GLY A 250 -15.27 -18.85 -13.21
C GLY A 250 -14.05 -17.99 -13.51
N PHE A 251 -13.22 -18.43 -14.45
CA PHE A 251 -11.89 -17.88 -14.67
C PHE A 251 -11.62 -17.55 -16.15
N PHE A 252 -10.71 -16.61 -16.40
CA PHE A 252 -10.13 -16.36 -17.71
C PHE A 252 -8.65 -16.72 -17.72
N GLN A 253 -8.20 -17.35 -18.81
CA GLN A 253 -6.80 -17.59 -19.07
C GLN A 253 -6.48 -17.37 -20.54
N LYS A 254 -5.52 -16.49 -20.84
CA LYS A 254 -4.92 -16.40 -22.19
C LYS A 254 -3.74 -17.37 -22.31
N PRO A 255 -3.41 -17.88 -23.50
CA PRO A 255 -2.26 -18.76 -23.68
C PRO A 255 -0.96 -18.11 -23.16
N GLY A 256 -0.32 -18.75 -22.18
CA GLY A 256 0.91 -18.23 -21.56
C GLY A 256 0.70 -17.01 -20.64
N ALA A 257 -0.54 -16.65 -20.32
CA ALA A 257 -0.88 -15.57 -19.41
C ALA A 257 -1.35 -16.09 -18.05
N GLU A 258 -1.38 -15.17 -17.11
CA GLU A 258 -1.90 -15.39 -15.77
C GLU A 258 -3.42 -15.64 -15.77
N LEU A 259 -3.89 -16.29 -14.71
CA LEU A 259 -5.30 -16.62 -14.49
C LEU A 259 -6.02 -15.42 -13.86
N PHE A 260 -7.22 -15.10 -14.37
CA PHE A 260 -8.06 -14.03 -13.82
C PHE A 260 -9.39 -14.60 -13.32
N VAL A 261 -9.79 -14.25 -12.11
CA VAL A 261 -11.10 -14.56 -11.54
C VAL A 261 -12.16 -13.64 -12.15
N LYS A 262 -13.14 -14.19 -12.87
CA LYS A 262 -14.23 -13.39 -13.46
C LYS A 262 -15.28 -13.09 -12.41
N LEU A 263 -15.33 -11.84 -11.97
CA LEU A 263 -16.30 -11.37 -11.00
C LEU A 263 -17.71 -11.32 -11.58
N ASN A 264 -18.69 -11.57 -10.70
CA ASN A 264 -20.11 -11.42 -10.96
C ASN A 264 -20.65 -10.23 -10.15
N PRO A 265 -20.87 -9.06 -10.78
CA PRO A 265 -21.36 -7.86 -10.09
C PRO A 265 -22.70 -8.04 -9.35
N PHE A 266 -23.53 -8.97 -9.82
CA PHE A 266 -24.83 -9.27 -9.20
C PHE A 266 -24.65 -9.97 -7.84
N ASN A 267 -23.58 -10.76 -7.68
CA ASN A 267 -23.31 -11.53 -6.48
C ASN A 267 -22.32 -10.85 -5.51
N LEU A 268 -21.67 -9.76 -5.91
CA LEU A 268 -20.64 -9.07 -5.09
C LEU A 268 -21.13 -8.67 -3.68
N LEU A 269 -22.40 -8.28 -3.51
CA LEU A 269 -22.96 -7.87 -2.22
C LEU A 269 -23.88 -8.92 -1.59
N THR A 270 -23.87 -10.16 -2.10
CA THR A 270 -24.68 -11.28 -1.57
C THR A 270 -23.82 -12.42 -1.02
N ALA A 271 -22.48 -12.28 -1.11
CA ALA A 271 -21.50 -13.25 -0.65
C ALA A 271 -21.31 -13.16 0.87
#